data_AF-A0A534N0I5-F1
#
_entry.id   AF-A0A534N0I5-F1
#
_cell.length_a   1.000
_cell.length_b   1.000
_cell.length_c   1.000
_cell.angle_alpha   90.00
_cell.angle_beta   90.00
_cell.angle_gamma   90.00
#
_symmetry.space_group_name_H-M   'P 1'
#
loop_
_entity.id
_entity.type
_entity.pdbx_description
1 polymer ?
#
loop_
_entity_poly.entity_id
_entity_poly.type
_entity_poly.pdbx_seq_one_letter_code
_entity_poly.pdbx_strand_id
1 'polypeptide(L)'
;MATNEKVDVAIVGAGASGSVYAAVLAKAGKKVAVLEQGPDWQLSDLISSDFWGRRLRTAGAPFLLEGRNPYGYSGQSGWGVGGAA
;
A
#
# COMPACT_ATOMS: atom_id res chain seq x y z
N MET A 1 12.66 10.24 -10.86
CA MET A 1 12.34 9.85 -12.25
C MET A 1 12.39 11.09 -13.12
N ALA A 2 12.87 10.96 -14.35
CA ALA A 2 12.73 12.04 -15.32
C ALA A 2 11.22 12.23 -15.63
N THR A 3 10.80 13.46 -15.83
CA THR A 3 9.41 13.77 -16.17
C THR A 3 9.03 13.05 -17.47
N ASN A 4 7.96 12.26 -17.45
CA ASN A 4 7.44 11.46 -18.57
C ASN A 4 8.33 10.30 -19.06
N GLU A 5 9.08 9.68 -18.15
CA GLU A 5 9.78 8.44 -18.45
C GLU A 5 8.82 7.33 -18.93
N LYS A 6 9.03 6.81 -20.15
CA LYS A 6 8.23 5.69 -20.67
C LYS A 6 8.55 4.42 -19.89
N VAL A 7 7.50 3.70 -19.51
CA VAL A 7 7.54 2.39 -18.84
C VAL A 7 6.67 1.39 -19.62
N ASP A 8 6.94 0.11 -19.49
CA ASP A 8 6.14 -0.94 -20.13
C ASP A 8 4.83 -1.17 -19.38
N VAL A 9 4.87 -1.05 -18.05
CA VAL A 9 3.70 -1.28 -17.17
C VAL A 9 3.70 -0.26 -16.02
N ALA A 10 2.54 0.33 -15.77
CA ALA A 10 2.26 1.12 -14.57
C ALA A 10 1.27 0.36 -13.69
N ILE A 11 1.62 0.14 -12.43
CA ILE A 11 0.80 -0.54 -11.42
C ILE A 11 0.39 0.51 -10.38
N VAL A 12 -0.91 0.61 -10.12
CA VAL A 12 -1.47 1.48 -9.09
C VAL A 12 -1.82 0.61 -7.88
N GLY A 13 -1.15 0.87 -6.76
CA GLY A 13 -1.19 0.08 -5.54
C GLY A 13 -0.01 -0.89 -5.42
N ALA A 14 0.77 -0.74 -4.35
CA ALA A 14 1.87 -1.63 -3.96
C ALA A 14 1.46 -2.61 -2.83
N GLY A 15 0.17 -2.96 -2.77
CA GLY A 15 -0.33 -4.00 -1.85
C GLY A 15 0.12 -5.42 -2.23
N ALA A 16 -0.46 -6.42 -1.58
CA ALA A 16 -0.11 -7.83 -1.75
C ALA A 16 -0.06 -8.28 -3.23
N SER A 17 -1.09 -7.95 -4.02
CA SER A 17 -1.13 -8.31 -5.44
C SER A 17 -0.21 -7.44 -6.30
N GLY A 18 -0.27 -6.11 -6.14
CA GLY A 18 0.50 -5.16 -6.95
C GLY A 18 2.01 -5.39 -6.85
N SER A 19 2.50 -5.66 -5.65
CA SER A 19 3.92 -5.97 -5.41
C SER A 19 4.36 -7.29 -6.07
N VAL A 20 3.51 -8.32 -6.04
CA VAL A 20 3.78 -9.60 -6.72
C VAL A 20 3.81 -9.41 -8.24
N TYR A 21 2.85 -8.69 -8.82
CA TYR A 21 2.84 -8.37 -10.25
C TYR A 21 4.08 -7.60 -10.67
N ALA A 22 4.45 -6.57 -9.89
CA ALA A 22 5.65 -5.77 -10.16
C ALA A 22 6.90 -6.64 -10.17
N ALA A 23 7.08 -7.52 -9.17
CA ALA A 23 8.21 -8.41 -9.08
C ALA A 23 8.30 -9.39 -10.26
N VAL A 24 7.17 -9.99 -10.66
CA VAL A 24 7.11 -10.93 -11.78
C VAL A 24 7.46 -10.25 -13.10
N LEU A 25 6.86 -9.08 -13.38
CA LEU A 25 7.07 -8.34 -14.62
C LEU A 25 8.48 -7.78 -14.72
N ALA A 26 9.02 -7.24 -13.61
CA ALA A 26 10.39 -6.76 -13.55
C ALA A 26 11.39 -7.92 -13.80
N LYS A 27 11.13 -9.10 -13.20
CA LYS A 27 11.96 -10.31 -13.44
C LYS A 27 11.90 -10.79 -14.88
N ALA A 28 10.80 -10.53 -15.59
CA ALA A 28 10.66 -10.77 -17.03
C ALA A 28 11.30 -9.68 -17.92
N GLY A 29 12.04 -8.73 -17.33
CA GLY A 29 12.76 -7.67 -18.03
C GLY A 29 11.88 -6.48 -18.44
N LYS A 30 10.67 -6.34 -17.88
CA LYS A 30 9.81 -5.17 -18.11
C LYS A 30 10.23 -4.01 -17.23
N LYS A 31 10.14 -2.81 -17.77
CA LYS A 31 10.26 -1.56 -17.03
C LYS A 31 8.93 -1.26 -16.35
N VAL A 32 8.89 -1.40 -15.03
CA VAL A 32 7.67 -1.27 -14.23
C VAL A 32 7.74 -0.03 -13.35
N ALA A 33 6.68 0.78 -13.35
CA ALA A 33 6.45 1.81 -12.34
C ALA A 33 5.32 1.35 -11.40
N VAL A 34 5.55 1.48 -10.09
CA VAL A 34 4.52 1.25 -9.08
C VAL A 34 4.21 2.57 -8.39
N LEU A 35 2.93 2.89 -8.28
CA LEU A 35 2.42 4.09 -7.63
C LEU A 35 1.65 3.67 -6.38
N GLU A 36 2.13 4.07 -5.21
CA GLU A 36 1.47 3.81 -3.93
C GLU A 36 1.16 5.14 -3.25
N GLN A 37 -0.05 5.24 -2.67
CA GLN A 37 -0.47 6.41 -1.90
C GLN A 37 0.14 6.39 -0.49
N GLY A 38 0.31 5.20 0.06
CA GLY A 38 0.86 4.98 1.39
C GLY A 38 2.37 5.16 1.49
N PRO A 39 2.88 5.38 2.72
CA PRO A 39 4.30 5.56 2.97
C PRO A 39 5.08 4.25 2.83
N ASP A 40 6.38 4.39 2.60
CA ASP A 40 7.36 3.30 2.68
C ASP A 40 7.83 3.13 4.13
N TRP A 41 7.08 2.37 4.93
CA TRP A 41 7.38 2.16 6.34
C TRP A 41 8.73 1.48 6.53
N GLN A 42 9.55 2.05 7.40
CA GLN A 42 10.82 1.49 7.80
C GLN A 42 10.69 0.78 9.15
N LEU A 43 11.64 -0.08 9.48
CA LEU A 43 11.67 -0.76 10.78
C LEU A 43 11.64 0.21 11.97
N SER A 44 12.21 1.41 11.82
CA SER A 44 12.17 2.47 12.84
C SER A 44 10.77 3.05 13.08
N ASP A 45 9.84 2.89 12.15
CA ASP A 45 8.46 3.36 12.29
C ASP A 45 7.58 2.38 13.10
N LEU A 46 8.01 1.13 13.25
CA LEU A 46 7.28 0.05 13.93
C LEU A 46 7.45 0.11 15.45
N ILE A 47 7.05 1.25 16.03
CA ILE A 47 7.14 1.51 17.46
C ILE A 47 6.05 0.73 18.19
N SER A 48 6.46 -0.09 19.18
CA SER A 48 5.53 -0.79 20.07
C SER A 48 4.85 0.20 21.02
N SER A 49 3.78 0.84 20.54
CA SER A 49 2.99 1.82 21.27
C SER A 49 1.65 2.05 20.58
N ASP A 50 0.56 2.00 21.33
CA ASP A 50 -0.78 2.31 20.80
C ASP A 50 -0.90 3.76 20.31
N PHE A 51 -0.19 4.69 20.94
CA PHE A 51 -0.22 6.09 20.54
C PHE A 51 0.46 6.30 19.18
N TRP A 52 1.67 5.75 19.02
CA TRP A 52 2.49 5.90 17.81
C TRP A 52 2.03 5.00 16.66
N GLY A 53 1.52 3.80 16.97
CA GLY A 53 1.01 2.83 16.00
C GLY A 53 -0.22 3.30 15.22
N ARG A 54 -0.91 4.37 15.67
CA ARG A 54 -2.02 4.98 14.89
C ARG A 54 -1.61 5.44 13.51
N ARG A 55 -0.34 5.79 13.29
CA ARG A 55 0.18 6.22 11.98
C ARG A 55 0.18 5.08 10.96
N LEU A 56 0.34 3.84 11.44
CA LEU A 56 0.32 2.63 10.61
C LEU A 56 -1.10 2.25 10.19
N ARG A 57 -2.13 2.67 10.94
CA ARG A 57 -3.54 2.41 10.60
C ARG A 57 -3.94 3.22 9.38
N THR A 58 -4.90 2.71 8.61
CA THR A 58 -5.40 3.37 7.41
C THR A 58 -5.78 4.83 7.68
N ALA A 59 -5.17 5.75 6.94
CA ALA A 59 -5.50 7.16 6.99
C ALA A 59 -6.73 7.48 6.13
N GLY A 60 -7.61 8.37 6.61
CA GLY A 60 -8.74 8.90 5.85
C GLY A 60 -10.09 8.27 6.21
N ALA A 61 -11.00 8.25 5.25
CA ALA A 61 -12.34 7.71 5.43
C ALA A 61 -12.28 6.20 5.73
N PRO A 62 -13.16 5.68 6.62
CA PRO A 62 -13.15 4.27 6.94
C PRO A 62 -13.51 3.43 5.71
N PHE A 63 -12.80 2.31 5.51
CA PHE A 63 -13.28 1.26 4.63
C PHE A 63 -14.58 0.71 5.22
N LEU A 64 -15.69 0.84 4.49
CA LEU A 64 -16.97 0.29 4.91
C LEU A 64 -17.12 -1.08 4.28
N LEU A 65 -17.21 -2.11 5.12
CA LEU A 65 -17.63 -3.42 4.68
C LEU A 65 -19.13 -3.35 4.31
N GLU A 66 -19.47 -3.86 3.14
CA GLU A 66 -20.86 -3.90 2.67
C GLU A 66 -21.74 -4.84 3.51
N GLY A 67 -23.05 -4.61 3.50
CA GLY A 67 -24.03 -5.46 4.18
C GLY A 67 -25.14 -4.68 4.88
N ARG A 68 -26.04 -5.40 5.55
CA ARG A 68 -27.19 -4.80 6.28
C ARG A 68 -26.76 -3.88 7.43
N ASN A 69 -25.60 -4.15 8.03
CA ASN A 69 -24.98 -3.36 9.08
C ASN A 69 -23.52 -3.08 8.70
N PRO A 70 -23.25 -2.00 7.95
CA PRO A 70 -21.90 -1.68 7.51
C PRO A 70 -20.94 -1.48 8.69
N TYR A 71 -19.72 -2.00 8.57
CA TYR A 71 -18.68 -1.90 9.60
C TYR A 71 -17.45 -1.19 9.07
N GLY A 72 -16.89 -0.27 9.86
CA GLY A 72 -15.66 0.44 9.53
C GLY A 72 -14.41 -0.39 9.87
N TYR A 73 -13.63 -0.75 8.86
CA TYR A 73 -12.45 -1.62 9.01
C TYR A 73 -11.11 -0.87 9.19
N SER A 74 -11.10 0.47 9.19
CA SER A 74 -9.85 1.27 9.22
C SER A 74 -8.96 1.07 10.45
N GLY A 75 -9.54 0.74 11.60
CA GLY A 75 -8.79 0.54 12.84
C GLY A 75 -7.96 -0.74 12.88
N GLN A 76 -8.29 -1.73 12.04
CA GLN A 76 -7.69 -3.05 12.02
C GLN A 76 -6.80 -3.27 10.78
N SER A 77 -6.72 -2.29 9.89
CA SER A 77 -5.93 -2.34 8.67
C SER A 77 -4.74 -1.39 8.71
N GLY A 78 -3.59 -1.89 8.27
CA GLY A 78 -2.46 -1.05 7.89
C GLY A 78 -2.69 -0.30 6.56
N TRP A 79 -1.82 0.66 6.25
CA TRP A 79 -1.67 1.22 4.89
C TRP A 79 -0.18 1.47 4.62
N GLY A 80 0.25 1.52 3.36
CA GLY A 80 1.67 1.65 3.01
C GLY A 80 2.10 0.70 1.90
N VAL A 81 3.36 0.82 1.51
CA VAL A 81 4.00 -0.14 0.59
C VAL A 81 3.97 -1.54 1.22
N GLY A 82 3.60 -2.56 0.43
CA GLY A 82 3.37 -3.92 0.91
C GLY A 82 1.92 -4.18 1.34
N GLY A 83 1.11 -3.13 1.52
CA GLY A 83 -0.30 -3.23 1.89
C GLY A 83 -0.55 -3.18 3.40
N ALA A 84 -1.73 -3.68 3.82
CA ALA A 84 -2.06 -3.84 5.22
C ALA A 84 -1.35 -5.09 5.76
N ALA A 85 -0.44 -4.90 6.72
CA ALA A 85 0.08 -6.00 7.55
C ALA A 85 -1.02 -6.53 8.49
#